data_AF-A0AAD5BA18-F1
#
_entry.id   AF-A0AAD5BA18-F1
#
_cell.length_a   1.000
_cell.length_b   1.000
_cell.length_c   1.000
_cell.angle_alpha   90.00
_cell.angle_beta   90.00
_cell.angle_gamma   90.00
#
_symmetry.space_group_name_H-M   'P 1'
#
loop_
_entity.id
_entity.type
_entity.pdbx_description
1 polymer ?
#
loop_
_entity_poly.entity_id
_entity_poly.type
_entity_poly.pdbx_seq_one_letter_code
_entity_poly.pdbx_strand_id
1 'polypeptide(L)'
;MLRKNLQDCFSYTFFKQLTQMFMSRLSPEEHPTTQSPEQAKIALTCELTSRLNTMDCLPMNRALGFGAKYLQDYFTPWVTEQGGYEKVFGTPVDEDEEVH
;
A
#
# COMPACT_ATOMS: atom_id res chain seq x y z
N MET A 1 19.58 1.13 -23.00
CA MET A 1 18.29 1.13 -23.73
C MET A 1 17.16 0.55 -22.87
N LEU A 2 17.30 -0.67 -22.33
CA LEU A 2 16.27 -1.33 -21.50
C LEU A 2 15.80 -0.52 -20.28
N ARG A 3 16.72 0.00 -19.46
CA ARG A 3 16.38 0.80 -18.26
C ARG A 3 15.50 2.00 -18.59
N LYS A 4 15.86 2.77 -19.62
CA LYS A 4 15.09 3.94 -20.05
C LYS A 4 13.68 3.54 -20.51
N ASN A 5 13.57 2.49 -21.32
CA ASN A 5 12.26 1.97 -21.74
C ASN A 5 11.39 1.54 -20.55
N LEU A 6 11.97 0.89 -19.54
CA LEU A 6 11.25 0.52 -18.32
C LEU A 6 10.76 1.76 -17.54
N GLN A 7 11.60 2.80 -17.43
CA GLN A 7 11.22 4.06 -16.79
C GLN A 7 10.11 4.79 -17.55
N ASP A 8 10.16 4.78 -18.89
CA ASP A 8 9.18 5.43 -19.74
C ASP A 8 7.82 4.70 -19.70
N CYS A 9 7.83 3.37 -19.61
CA CYS A 9 6.62 2.55 -19.46
C CYS A 9 6.02 2.62 -18.04
N PHE A 10 6.81 2.97 -17.02
CA PHE A 10 6.36 3.05 -15.63
C PHE A 10 5.49 4.29 -15.39
N SER A 11 4.20 4.14 -15.70
CA SER A 11 3.14 5.12 -15.56
C SER A 11 2.22 4.78 -14.39
N TYR A 12 1.38 5.74 -13.95
CA TYR A 12 0.42 5.49 -12.88
C TYR A 12 -0.62 4.43 -13.27
N THR A 13 -1.04 4.39 -14.53
CA THR A 13 -1.94 3.35 -15.05
C THR A 13 -1.31 1.96 -14.94
N PHE A 14 -0.02 1.85 -15.31
CA PHE A 14 0.72 0.59 -15.16
C PHE A 14 0.84 0.19 -13.68
N PHE A 15 1.15 1.14 -12.80
CA PHE A 15 1.18 0.90 -11.34
C PHE A 15 -0.14 0.33 -10.84
N LYS A 16 -1.29 0.95 -11.19
CA LYS A 16 -2.62 0.45 -10.82
C LYS A 16 -2.88 -0.98 -11.26
N GLN A 17 -2.57 -1.29 -12.52
CA GLN A 17 -2.74 -2.64 -13.08
C GLN A 17 -1.85 -3.65 -12.35
N LEU A 18 -0.61 -3.26 -12.05
CA LEU A 18 0.32 -4.09 -11.31
C LEU A 18 -0.16 -4.33 -9.87
N THR A 19 -0.71 -3.32 -9.19
CA THR A 19 -1.31 -3.46 -7.86
C THR A 19 -2.47 -4.44 -7.85
N GLN A 20 -3.39 -4.33 -8.80
CA GLN A 20 -4.51 -5.25 -8.95
C GLN A 20 -4.04 -6.67 -9.23
N MET A 21 -3.07 -6.82 -10.14
CA MET A 21 -2.49 -8.12 -10.47
C MET A 21 -1.78 -8.73 -9.27
N PHE A 22 -0.97 -7.95 -8.55
CA PHE A 22 -0.25 -8.37 -7.36
C PHE A 22 -1.22 -8.93 -6.31
N MET A 23 -2.27 -8.18 -5.97
CA MET A 23 -3.30 -8.63 -5.01
C MET A 23 -4.06 -9.88 -5.48
N SER A 24 -4.32 -10.01 -6.79
CA SER A 24 -5.05 -11.17 -7.33
C SER A 24 -4.25 -12.48 -7.35
N ARG A 25 -2.92 -12.39 -7.22
CA ARG A 25 -2.01 -13.54 -7.32
C ARG A 25 -1.61 -14.13 -5.98
N LEU A 26 -1.91 -13.44 -4.89
CA LEU A 26 -1.59 -13.91 -3.55
C LEU A 26 -2.48 -15.09 -3.17
N SER A 27 -1.89 -16.13 -2.59
CA SER A 27 -2.65 -17.18 -1.92
C SER A 27 -3.22 -16.66 -0.60
N PRO A 28 -4.29 -17.24 -0.05
CA PRO A 28 -4.86 -16.81 1.23
C PRO A 28 -3.85 -16.74 2.38
N GLU A 29 -2.81 -17.58 2.35
CA GLU A 29 -1.72 -17.61 3.33
C GLU A 29 -0.73 -16.45 3.20
N GLU A 30 -0.66 -15.80 2.03
CA GLU A 30 0.19 -14.64 1.77
C GLU A 30 -0.50 -13.31 2.10
N HIS A 31 -1.79 -13.35 2.44
CA HIS A 31 -2.53 -12.15 2.84
C HIS A 31 -2.07 -11.66 4.22
N PRO A 32 -1.92 -10.34 4.42
CA PRO A 32 -1.58 -9.81 5.73
C PRO A 32 -2.67 -10.13 6.77
N THR A 33 -2.25 -10.64 7.93
CA THR A 33 -3.14 -10.78 9.09
C THR A 33 -3.57 -9.40 9.56
N THR A 34 -4.79 -9.00 9.19
CA THR A 34 -5.36 -7.68 9.46
C THR A 34 -6.81 -7.81 9.91
N GLN A 35 -7.33 -6.79 10.57
CA GLN A 35 -8.70 -6.78 11.09
C GLN A 35 -9.74 -6.50 9.99
N SER A 36 -9.31 -5.97 8.83
CA SER A 36 -10.19 -5.69 7.70
C SER A 36 -9.54 -5.94 6.33
N PRO A 37 -10.32 -6.29 5.29
CA PRO A 37 -9.84 -6.39 3.92
C PRO A 37 -9.18 -5.10 3.40
N GLU A 38 -9.63 -3.93 3.85
CA GLU A 38 -9.07 -2.63 3.48
C GLU A 38 -7.67 -2.43 4.06
N GLN A 39 -7.46 -2.76 5.34
CA GLN A 39 -6.12 -2.77 5.95
C GLN A 39 -5.17 -3.68 5.17
N ALA A 40 -5.59 -4.91 4.82
CA ALA A 40 -4.79 -5.82 4.00
C ALA A 40 -4.39 -5.18 2.67
N LYS A 41 -5.35 -4.58 1.94
CA LYS A 41 -5.07 -3.96 0.64
C LYS A 41 -4.16 -2.73 0.76
N ILE A 42 -4.29 -1.93 1.82
CA ILE A 42 -3.38 -0.81 2.10
C ILE A 42 -1.96 -1.35 2.35
N ALA A 43 -1.81 -2.35 3.22
CA ALA A 43 -0.52 -2.97 3.50
C ALA A 43 0.13 -3.57 2.24
N LEU A 44 -0.65 -4.28 1.42
CA LEU A 44 -0.18 -4.85 0.14
C LEU A 44 0.21 -3.77 -0.87
N THR A 45 -0.48 -2.63 -0.89
CA THR A 45 -0.09 -1.47 -1.71
C THR A 45 1.26 -0.91 -1.26
N CYS A 46 1.47 -0.78 0.06
CA CYS A 46 2.75 -0.35 0.62
C CYS A 46 3.87 -1.34 0.30
N GLU A 47 3.61 -2.65 0.42
CA GLU A 47 4.57 -3.71 0.08
C GLU A 47 4.97 -3.68 -1.39
N LEU A 48 4.01 -3.60 -2.31
CA LEU A 48 4.30 -3.47 -3.74
C LEU A 48 5.11 -2.19 -4.03
N THR A 49 4.72 -1.07 -3.41
CA THR A 49 5.43 0.20 -3.55
C THR A 49 6.89 0.06 -3.10
N SER A 50 7.12 -0.59 -1.95
CA SER A 50 8.46 -0.86 -1.42
C SER A 50 9.29 -1.71 -2.40
N ARG A 51 8.73 -2.81 -2.92
CA ARG A 51 9.40 -3.66 -3.91
C ARG A 51 9.74 -2.92 -5.20
N LEU A 52 8.84 -2.08 -5.69
CA LEU A 52 9.11 -1.26 -6.89
C LEU A 52 10.17 -0.19 -6.61
N ASN A 53 10.21 0.33 -5.40
CA ASN A 53 11.16 1.35 -4.97
C ASN A 53 12.60 0.82 -4.86
N THR A 54 12.77 -0.48 -4.56
CA THR A 54 14.09 -1.14 -4.52
C THR A 54 14.58 -1.59 -5.90
N MET A 55 13.75 -1.52 -6.95
CA MET A 55 14.18 -1.82 -8.31
C MET A 55 15.01 -0.68 -8.90
N ASP A 56 16.30 -0.93 -9.15
CA ASP A 56 17.23 0.04 -9.76
C ASP A 56 16.79 0.56 -11.14
N CYS A 57 15.84 -0.13 -11.78
CA CYS A 57 15.31 0.25 -13.08
C CYS A 57 14.25 1.36 -13.02
N LEU A 58 13.65 1.64 -11.85
CA LEU A 58 12.55 2.60 -11.72
C LEU A 58 12.99 3.90 -11.03
N PRO A 59 12.38 5.06 -11.34
CA PRO A 59 12.65 6.28 -10.58
C PRO A 59 12.00 6.15 -9.19
N MET A 60 12.82 6.10 -8.14
CA MET A 60 12.42 5.92 -6.74
C MET A 60 11.27 6.86 -6.32
N ASN A 61 11.41 8.15 -6.62
CA ASN A 61 10.40 9.17 -6.34
C ASN A 61 9.05 8.90 -7.02
N ARG A 62 9.06 8.28 -8.20
CA ARG A 62 7.85 7.96 -8.96
C ARG A 62 7.12 6.77 -8.36
N ALA A 63 7.84 5.74 -7.89
CA ALA A 63 7.23 4.60 -7.20
C ALA A 63 6.50 5.05 -5.92
N LEU A 64 7.18 5.82 -5.06
CA LEU A 64 6.59 6.39 -3.85
C LEU A 64 5.39 7.31 -4.16
N GLY A 65 5.52 8.18 -5.16
CA GLY A 65 4.45 9.07 -5.57
C GLY A 65 3.20 8.33 -6.09
N PHE A 66 3.39 7.23 -6.83
CA PHE A 66 2.27 6.40 -7.28
C PHE A 66 1.64 5.61 -6.14
N GLY A 67 2.43 5.08 -5.21
CA GLY A 67 1.90 4.44 -4.01
C GLY A 67 1.02 5.37 -3.19
N ALA A 68 1.52 6.58 -2.88
CA ALA A 68 0.76 7.60 -2.16
C ALA A 68 -0.52 8.00 -2.91
N LYS A 69 -0.42 8.22 -4.23
CA LYS A 69 -1.59 8.56 -5.05
C LYS A 69 -2.63 7.44 -5.07
N TYR A 70 -2.21 6.18 -5.15
CA TYR A 70 -3.12 5.03 -5.12
C TYR A 70 -3.86 4.97 -3.79
N LEU A 71 -3.16 5.15 -2.67
CA LEU A 71 -3.79 5.18 -1.37
C LEU A 71 -4.83 6.31 -1.26
N GLN A 72 -4.51 7.49 -1.78
CA GLN A 72 -5.43 8.63 -1.82
C GLN A 72 -6.66 8.36 -2.70
N ASP A 73 -6.45 7.86 -3.92
CA ASP A 73 -7.52 7.65 -4.89
C ASP A 73 -8.52 6.56 -4.42
N TYR A 74 -8.06 5.54 -3.69
CA TYR A 74 -8.87 4.35 -3.38
C TYR A 74 -9.26 4.18 -1.90
N PHE A 75 -8.50 4.74 -0.96
CA PHE A 75 -8.70 4.46 0.47
C PHE A 75 -9.01 5.70 1.31
N THR A 76 -8.86 6.93 0.79
CA THR A 76 -9.20 8.14 1.55
C THR A 76 -10.62 8.09 2.15
N PRO A 77 -11.70 7.78 1.40
CA PRO A 77 -13.04 7.76 1.97
C PRO A 77 -13.17 6.81 3.17
N TRP A 78 -12.67 5.57 3.01
CA TRP A 78 -12.74 4.55 4.05
C TRP A 78 -11.87 4.90 5.26
N VAL A 79 -10.62 5.33 5.04
CA VAL A 79 -9.71 5.72 6.14
C VAL A 79 -10.28 6.90 6.92
N THR A 80 -10.89 7.87 6.24
CA THR A 80 -11.56 9.00 6.91
C THR A 80 -12.75 8.53 7.74
N GLU A 81 -13.56 7.59 7.25
CA GLU A 81 -14.67 7.00 8.00
C GLU A 81 -14.20 6.27 9.27
N GLN A 82 -13.05 5.58 9.20
CA GLN A 82 -12.42 4.94 10.37
C GLN A 82 -11.74 5.95 11.32
N GLY A 83 -11.75 7.25 10.99
CA GLY A 83 -11.17 8.32 11.80
C GLY A 83 -9.65 8.48 11.66
N GLY A 84 -9.10 8.08 10.51
CA GLY A 84 -7.71 8.31 10.13
C GLY A 84 -6.80 7.08 10.24
N TYR A 85 -5.62 7.16 9.62
CA TYR A 85 -4.64 6.06 9.60
C TYR A 85 -4.21 5.62 11.00
N GLU A 86 -4.13 6.54 11.97
CA GLU A 86 -3.81 6.22 13.37
C GLU A 86 -4.83 5.30 14.02
N LYS A 87 -6.13 5.46 13.71
CA LYS A 87 -7.17 4.54 14.22
C LYS A 87 -7.21 3.24 13.44
N VAL A 88 -6.92 3.30 12.14
CA VAL A 88 -6.88 2.11 11.28
C VAL A 88 -5.72 1.19 11.64
N PHE A 89 -4.54 1.71 11.97
CA PHE A 89 -3.33 0.91 12.19
C PHE A 89 -2.75 1.02 13.61
N GLY A 90 -3.37 1.82 14.47
CA GLY A 90 -2.98 1.93 15.87
C GLY A 90 -3.19 0.62 16.61
N THR A 91 -2.28 0.32 17.53
CA THR A 91 -2.49 -0.72 18.52
C THR A 91 -3.61 -0.27 19.48
N PRO A 92 -4.49 -1.17 19.96
CA PRO A 92 -5.34 -0.85 21.09
C PRO A 92 -4.45 -0.29 22.20
N VAL A 93 -4.74 0.92 22.66
CA VAL A 93 -4.14 1.41 23.90
C VAL A 93 -4.86 0.60 24.98
N ASP A 94 -4.13 -0.26 25.69
CA ASP A 94 -4.69 -0.95 26.85
C ASP A 94 -5.18 0.12 27.84
N GLU A 95 -6.50 0.26 28.00
CA GLU A 95 -7.13 1.19 28.95
C GLU A 95 -7.03 0.70 30.42
N ASP A 96 -6.17 -0.28 30.71
CA ASP A 96 -6.09 -0.97 32.01
C ASP A 96 -4.77 -0.69 32.77
N GLU A 97 -4.32 0.57 32.82
CA GLU A 97 -3.45 1.03 33.91
C GLU A 97 -4.18 2.07 34.78
N GLU A 98 -5.31 1.66 35.38
CA GLU A 98 -5.72 2.24 36.66
C GLU A 98 -4.69 1.83 37.71
N VAL A 99 -3.72 2.72 37.96
CA VAL A 99 -2.85 2.68 39.14
C VAL A 99 -3.73 2.78 40.40
N HIS A 100 -3.99 1.63 41.03
CA HIS A 100 -4.41 1.52 42.42
C HIS A 100 -3.22 1.66 43.37
#